data_AF-A0A7Y5LI71-F1
#
_entry.id   AF-A0A7Y5LI71-F1
#
_cell.length_a   1.000
_cell.length_b   1.000
_cell.length_c   1.000
_cell.angle_alpha   90.00
_cell.angle_beta   90.00
_cell.angle_gamma   90.00
#
_symmetry.space_group_name_H-M   'P 1'
#
loop_
_entity.id
_entity.type
_entity.pdbx_description
1 polymer ?
#
loop_
_entity_poly.entity_id
_entity_poly.type
_entity_poly.pdbx_seq_one_letter_code
_entity_poly.pdbx_strand_id
1 'polypeptide(L)'
;MQLAEDAGGPGHRFRFIQLPFNLAMTEAYLDKSEEGRSVMEAARVAGIDVVGSASILQARLARGLPGQLAERMPDTRSDAQRALQFSRSTPGIAVSLVGMSTPAHVEENLEIAAICPLAETSFRDLFSPQS
;
A
#
# COMPACT_ATOMS: atom_id res chain seq x y z
N MET A 1 20.72 5.64 5.53
CA MET A 1 20.83 6.10 6.93
C MET A 1 21.99 7.06 7.11
N GLN A 2 23.20 6.73 6.64
CA GLN A 2 24.37 7.63 6.70
C GLN A 2 24.07 9.07 6.28
N LEU A 3 23.48 9.29 5.10
CA LEU A 3 23.13 10.65 4.64
C LEU A 3 22.17 11.41 5.58
N ALA A 4 21.27 10.70 6.25
CA ALA A 4 20.34 11.33 7.21
C ALA A 4 21.06 11.68 8.52
N GLU A 5 22.04 10.89 8.93
CA GLU A 5 22.93 11.19 10.05
C GLU A 5 23.90 12.33 9.71
N ASP A 6 24.48 12.35 8.50
CA ASP A 6 25.34 13.44 8.05
C ASP A 6 24.61 14.79 8.02
N ALA A 7 23.34 14.78 7.61
CA ALA A 7 22.52 15.98 7.52
C ALA A 7 21.87 16.40 8.85
N GLY A 8 21.48 15.44 9.70
CA GLY A 8 20.64 15.66 10.89
C GLY A 8 21.27 15.25 12.22
N GLY A 9 22.51 14.78 12.21
CA GLY A 9 23.20 14.20 13.34
C GLY A 9 22.62 12.84 13.78
N PRO A 10 23.17 12.25 14.86
CA PRO A 10 22.70 10.95 15.39
C PRO A 10 21.23 10.98 15.88
N GLY A 11 20.68 12.17 16.13
CA GLY A 11 19.28 12.39 16.52
C GLY A 11 18.31 12.64 15.37
N HIS A 12 18.70 12.36 14.11
CA HIS A 12 17.88 12.66 12.94
C HIS A 12 16.49 11.99 13.02
N ARG A 13 15.49 12.65 12.43
CA ARG A 13 14.07 12.21 12.42
C ARG A 13 13.61 11.66 11.08
N PHE A 14 14.54 11.15 10.29
CA PHE A 14 14.19 10.46 9.05
C PHE A 14 13.51 9.13 9.43
N ARG A 15 12.17 9.13 9.40
CA ARG A 15 11.30 8.02 9.85
C ARG A 15 10.26 7.60 8.83
N PHE A 16 10.06 8.40 7.78
CA PHE A 16 9.03 8.13 6.77
C PHE A 16 9.59 8.32 5.38
N ILE A 17 9.17 7.46 4.47
CA ILE A 17 9.25 7.70 3.03
C ILE A 17 7.84 7.63 2.43
N GLN A 18 7.62 8.36 1.35
CA GLN A 18 6.39 8.29 0.59
C GLN A 18 6.70 7.84 -0.83
N LEU A 19 5.96 6.84 -1.32
CA LEU A 19 6.13 6.28 -2.66
C LEU A 19 4.78 5.85 -3.25
N PRO A 20 4.62 5.84 -4.59
CA PRO A 20 3.41 5.31 -5.21
C PRO A 20 3.31 3.80 -4.96
N PHE A 21 2.14 3.33 -4.49
CA PHE A 21 1.88 1.89 -4.33
C PHE A 21 0.39 1.58 -4.50
N ASN A 22 0.06 0.75 -5.49
CA ASN A 22 -1.30 0.31 -5.79
C ASN A 22 -1.30 -0.97 -6.65
N LEU A 23 -2.47 -1.47 -7.03
CA LEU A 23 -2.63 -2.70 -7.82
C LEU A 23 -1.89 -2.70 -9.17
N ALA A 24 -1.55 -1.53 -9.71
CA ALA A 24 -0.82 -1.39 -10.97
C ALA A 24 0.66 -1.01 -10.78
N MET A 25 1.11 -0.74 -9.55
CA MET A 25 2.48 -0.36 -9.20
C MET A 25 2.87 -1.06 -7.89
N THR A 26 3.36 -2.29 -8.01
CA THR A 26 3.67 -3.21 -6.89
C THR A 26 5.16 -3.43 -6.67
N GLU A 27 6.00 -2.77 -7.46
CA GLU A 27 7.46 -2.92 -7.54
C GLU A 27 8.14 -2.68 -6.19
N ALA A 28 7.68 -1.70 -5.41
CA ALA A 28 8.25 -1.42 -4.10
C ALA A 28 8.18 -2.62 -3.13
N TYR A 29 7.21 -3.52 -3.34
CA TYR A 29 7.03 -4.75 -2.57
C TYR A 29 7.70 -5.96 -3.24
N LEU A 30 7.57 -6.11 -4.57
CA LEU A 30 8.03 -7.30 -5.31
C LEU A 30 9.47 -7.23 -5.79
N ASP A 31 9.91 -6.08 -6.29
CA ASP A 31 11.19 -5.95 -6.97
C ASP A 31 12.31 -5.90 -5.95
N LYS A 32 13.34 -6.71 -6.17
CA LYS A 32 14.52 -6.78 -5.30
C LYS A 32 15.67 -6.01 -5.90
N SER A 33 16.37 -5.25 -5.07
CA SER A 33 17.65 -4.66 -5.41
C SER A 33 18.73 -5.72 -5.60
N GLU A 34 19.92 -5.30 -6.01
CA GLU A 34 21.12 -6.16 -6.08
C GLU A 34 21.48 -6.77 -4.72
N GLU A 35 21.09 -6.12 -3.61
CA GLU A 35 21.24 -6.63 -2.24
C GLU A 35 20.15 -7.64 -1.84
N GLY A 36 19.26 -8.00 -2.77
CA GLY A 36 18.22 -9.01 -2.58
C GLY A 36 17.03 -8.56 -1.74
N ARG A 37 16.85 -7.24 -1.54
CA ARG A 37 15.75 -6.65 -0.75
C ARG A 37 14.87 -5.74 -1.58
N SER A 38 13.56 -5.79 -1.36
CA SER A 38 12.65 -4.77 -1.87
C SER A 38 12.73 -3.47 -1.07
N VAL A 39 12.13 -2.39 -1.58
CA VAL A 39 12.08 -1.10 -0.87
C VAL A 39 11.35 -1.25 0.46
N MET A 40 10.25 -2.03 0.51
CA MET A 40 9.53 -2.33 1.75
C MET A 40 10.41 -3.07 2.77
N GLU A 41 11.21 -4.04 2.32
CA GLU A 41 12.12 -4.79 3.19
C GLU A 41 13.26 -3.90 3.71
N ALA A 42 13.84 -3.07 2.85
CA ALA A 42 14.90 -2.14 3.23
C ALA A 42 14.39 -1.08 4.24
N ALA A 43 13.20 -0.53 4.02
CA ALA A 43 12.58 0.44 4.94
C ALA A 43 12.35 -0.18 6.33
N ARG A 44 11.82 -1.41 6.38
CA ARG A 44 11.63 -2.16 7.63
C ARG A 44 12.94 -2.37 8.39
N VAL A 45 14.01 -2.78 7.70
CA VAL A 45 15.34 -2.96 8.34
C VAL A 45 15.89 -1.65 8.87
N ALA A 46 15.62 -0.54 8.17
CA ALA A 46 16.07 0.80 8.56
C ALA A 46 15.19 1.46 9.64
N GLY A 47 14.07 0.85 10.05
CA GLY A 47 13.11 1.46 10.98
C GLY A 47 12.40 2.68 10.39
N ILE A 48 12.14 2.66 9.08
CA ILE A 48 11.44 3.69 8.33
C ILE A 48 10.05 3.16 7.95
N ASP A 49 9.02 3.91 8.28
CA ASP A 49 7.65 3.63 7.87
C ASP A 49 7.39 4.09 6.43
N VAL A 50 6.64 3.28 5.69
CA VAL A 50 6.27 3.61 4.31
C VAL A 50 4.85 4.16 4.27
N VAL A 51 4.71 5.32 3.62
CA VAL A 51 3.42 5.93 3.29
C VAL A 51 3.15 5.70 1.80
N GLY A 52 2.16 4.87 1.49
CA GLY A 52 1.71 4.64 0.13
C GLY A 52 0.93 5.83 -0.42
N SER A 53 1.21 6.23 -1.66
CA SER A 53 0.45 7.23 -2.40
C SER A 53 -0.18 6.65 -3.66
N ALA A 54 -1.03 7.44 -4.33
CA ALA A 54 -1.71 7.05 -5.56
C ALA A 54 -2.50 5.72 -5.44
N SER A 55 -3.10 5.43 -4.28
CA SER A 55 -3.73 4.14 -3.98
C SER A 55 -4.84 3.71 -4.96
N ILE A 56 -5.46 4.65 -5.68
CA ILE A 56 -6.49 4.39 -6.71
C ILE A 56 -6.08 4.80 -8.13
N LEU A 57 -4.82 5.17 -8.35
CA LEU A 57 -4.25 5.61 -9.64
C LEU A 57 -5.13 6.64 -10.38
N GLN A 58 -5.36 7.81 -9.78
CA GLN A 58 -6.22 8.86 -10.36
C GLN A 58 -7.61 8.32 -10.76
N ALA A 59 -8.23 7.53 -9.87
CA ALA A 59 -9.51 6.83 -10.06
C ALA A 59 -9.53 5.74 -11.14
N ARG A 60 -8.40 5.39 -11.78
CA ARG A 60 -8.35 4.29 -12.76
C ARG A 60 -8.60 2.93 -12.12
N LEU A 61 -8.23 2.76 -10.86
CA LEU A 61 -8.49 1.53 -10.09
C LEU A 61 -9.81 1.56 -9.31
N ALA A 62 -10.61 2.63 -9.46
CA ALA A 62 -11.91 2.74 -8.80
C ALA A 62 -13.04 2.04 -9.59
N ARG A 63 -12.72 1.38 -10.71
CA ARG A 63 -13.67 0.68 -11.58
C ARG A 63 -12.97 -0.37 -12.44
N GLY A 64 -13.69 -1.42 -12.80
CA GLY A 64 -13.22 -2.43 -13.74
C GLY A 64 -12.11 -3.31 -13.19
N LEU A 65 -12.04 -3.49 -11.86
CA LEU A 65 -11.11 -4.45 -11.27
C LEU A 65 -11.56 -5.89 -11.58
N PRO A 66 -10.62 -6.85 -11.71
CA PRO A 66 -10.97 -8.25 -11.91
C PRO A 66 -11.87 -8.79 -10.80
N GLY A 67 -12.91 -9.55 -11.15
CA GLY A 67 -13.87 -10.12 -10.19
C GLY A 67 -13.22 -10.99 -9.11
N GLN A 68 -12.08 -11.62 -9.42
CA GLN A 68 -11.26 -12.39 -8.49
C GLN A 68 -10.80 -11.57 -7.28
N LEU A 69 -10.58 -10.26 -7.43
CA LEU A 69 -10.24 -9.40 -6.29
C LEU A 69 -11.43 -9.21 -5.35
N ALA A 70 -12.66 -9.22 -5.87
CA ALA A 70 -13.86 -9.18 -5.03
C ALA A 70 -13.98 -10.47 -4.18
N GLU A 71 -13.63 -11.63 -4.73
CA GLU A 71 -13.59 -12.90 -3.99
C GLU A 71 -12.55 -12.89 -2.86
N ARG A 72 -11.40 -12.23 -3.08
CA ARG A 72 -10.32 -12.09 -2.09
C ARG A 72 -10.57 -11.01 -1.05
N MET A 73 -11.47 -10.06 -1.34
CA MET A 73 -11.82 -8.94 -0.45
C MET A 73 -13.35 -8.80 -0.36
N PRO A 74 -14.06 -9.83 0.12
CA PRO A 74 -15.53 -9.90 0.02
C PRO A 74 -16.26 -8.82 0.83
N ASP A 75 -15.62 -8.29 1.88
CA ASP A 75 -16.19 -7.24 2.73
C ASP A 75 -16.17 -5.85 2.08
N THR A 76 -15.52 -5.72 0.91
CA THR A 76 -15.47 -4.46 0.15
C THR A 76 -16.59 -4.40 -0.89
N ARG A 77 -17.27 -3.25 -0.97
CA ARG A 77 -18.47 -3.11 -1.81
C ARG A 77 -18.18 -2.51 -3.19
N SER A 78 -17.06 -1.80 -3.36
CA SER A 78 -16.68 -1.13 -4.60
C SER A 78 -15.24 -1.38 -4.98
N ASP A 79 -14.90 -1.12 -6.24
CA ASP A 79 -13.52 -1.23 -6.74
C ASP A 79 -12.59 -0.20 -6.09
N ALA A 80 -13.11 0.99 -5.77
CA ALA A 80 -12.37 1.98 -4.98
C ALA A 80 -11.99 1.40 -3.61
N GLN A 81 -12.96 0.77 -2.92
CA GLN A 81 -12.68 0.13 -1.65
C GLN A 81 -11.70 -1.04 -1.78
N ARG A 82 -11.79 -1.86 -2.84
CA ARG A 82 -10.83 -2.95 -3.10
C ARG A 82 -9.42 -2.43 -3.32
N ALA A 83 -9.25 -1.38 -4.13
CA ALA A 83 -7.95 -0.79 -4.39
C ALA A 83 -7.32 -0.19 -3.12
N LEU A 84 -8.12 0.47 -2.28
CA LEU A 84 -7.67 0.99 -0.99
C LEU A 84 -7.36 -0.13 0.00
N GLN A 85 -8.20 -1.17 0.06
CA GLN A 85 -8.00 -2.33 0.91
C GLN A 85 -6.71 -3.07 0.54
N PHE A 86 -6.42 -3.25 -0.75
CA PHE A 86 -5.14 -3.75 -1.23
C PHE A 86 -3.97 -2.89 -0.71
N SER A 87 -4.00 -1.58 -0.98
CA SER A 87 -2.91 -0.67 -0.61
C SER A 87 -2.64 -0.71 0.91
N ARG A 88 -3.68 -0.65 1.75
CA ARG A 88 -3.52 -0.62 3.21
C ARG A 88 -3.24 -2.00 3.85
N SER A 89 -3.43 -3.08 3.10
CA SER A 89 -3.10 -4.45 3.56
C SER A 89 -1.68 -4.87 3.19
N THR A 90 -0.92 -3.99 2.53
CA THR A 90 0.42 -4.30 2.08
C THR A 90 1.38 -4.34 3.27
N PRO A 91 2.07 -5.47 3.51
CA PRO A 91 3.07 -5.54 4.57
C PRO A 91 4.16 -4.49 4.37
N GLY A 92 4.41 -3.68 5.41
CA GLY A 92 5.37 -2.57 5.38
C GLY A 92 4.77 -1.19 5.07
N ILE A 93 3.51 -1.12 4.60
CA ILE A 93 2.80 0.16 4.48
C ILE A 93 2.13 0.50 5.81
N ALA A 94 2.49 1.65 6.37
CA ALA A 94 1.87 2.19 7.58
C ALA A 94 0.57 2.95 7.27
N VAL A 95 0.54 3.68 6.14
CA VAL A 95 -0.59 4.53 5.73
C VAL A 95 -0.74 4.49 4.21
N SER A 96 -1.97 4.39 3.71
CA SER A 96 -2.31 4.55 2.29
C SER A 96 -3.09 5.83 2.07
N LEU A 97 -2.54 6.73 1.25
CA LEU A 97 -3.12 8.03 0.95
C LEU A 97 -4.01 7.98 -0.30
N VAL A 98 -5.19 8.58 -0.16
CA VAL A 98 -6.14 8.76 -1.25
C VAL A 98 -6.75 10.15 -1.19
N GLY A 99 -6.65 10.87 -2.31
CA GLY A 99 -7.29 12.18 -2.50
C GLY A 99 -8.67 12.03 -3.13
N MET A 100 -9.62 12.84 -2.68
CA MET A 100 -11.02 12.78 -3.10
C MET A 100 -11.58 14.19 -3.29
N SER A 101 -12.41 14.37 -4.30
CA SER A 101 -12.97 15.69 -4.65
C SER A 101 -14.41 15.90 -4.15
N THR A 102 -15.04 14.87 -3.58
CA THR A 102 -16.43 14.93 -3.11
C THR A 102 -16.56 14.30 -1.72
N PRO A 103 -17.43 14.82 -0.84
CA PRO A 103 -17.70 14.20 0.47
C PRO A 103 -18.23 12.77 0.36
N ALA A 104 -19.05 12.47 -0.64
CA ALA A 104 -19.59 11.12 -0.85
C ALA A 104 -18.49 10.06 -1.02
N HIS A 105 -17.40 10.36 -1.74
CA HIS A 105 -16.27 9.44 -1.85
C HIS A 105 -15.50 9.30 -0.53
N VAL A 106 -15.46 10.35 0.29
CA VAL A 106 -14.86 10.28 1.64
C VAL A 106 -15.68 9.36 2.51
N GLU A 107 -16.99 9.54 2.56
CA GLU A 107 -17.92 8.70 3.31
C GLU A 107 -17.79 7.22 2.89
N GLU A 108 -17.84 6.93 1.58
CA GLU A 108 -17.69 5.57 1.06
C GLU A 108 -16.34 4.95 1.43
N ASN A 109 -15.23 5.68 1.28
CA ASN A 109 -13.90 5.13 1.53
C ASN A 109 -13.57 5.00 3.03
N LEU A 110 -14.22 5.79 3.89
CA LEU A 110 -14.10 5.66 5.34
C LEU A 110 -14.71 4.36 5.87
N GLU A 111 -15.68 3.76 5.17
CA GLU A 111 -16.25 2.46 5.54
C GLU A 111 -15.17 1.37 5.65
N ILE A 112 -14.10 1.47 4.87
CA ILE A 112 -12.96 0.53 4.90
C ILE A 112 -12.28 0.56 6.27
N ALA A 113 -12.32 1.67 7.02
CA ALA A 113 -11.71 1.73 8.35
C ALA A 113 -12.28 0.68 9.33
N ALA A 114 -13.52 0.23 9.10
CA ALA A 114 -14.15 -0.84 9.87
C ALA A 114 -13.78 -2.26 9.39
N ILE A 115 -13.11 -2.39 8.24
CA ILE A 115 -12.65 -3.65 7.67
C ILE A 115 -11.19 -3.87 8.08
N CYS A 116 -10.90 -5.02 8.68
CA CYS A 116 -9.52 -5.41 9.00
C CYS A 116 -8.68 -5.50 7.71
N PRO A 117 -7.43 -5.00 7.69
CA PRO A 117 -6.51 -5.30 6.61
C PRO A 117 -6.36 -6.82 6.42
N LEU A 118 -6.07 -7.25 5.19
CA LEU A 118 -5.80 -8.66 4.90
C LEU A 118 -4.63 -9.15 5.77
N ALA A 119 -4.73 -10.39 6.23
CA ALA A 119 -3.59 -11.07 6.82
C ALA A 119 -2.44 -11.14 5.80
N GLU A 120 -1.19 -11.05 6.26
CA GLU A 120 -0.01 -11.04 5.39
C GLU A 120 0.03 -12.26 4.45
N THR A 121 -0.39 -13.44 4.92
CA THR A 121 -0.51 -14.65 4.09
C THR A 121 -1.52 -14.46 2.96
N SER A 122 -2.72 -13.99 3.27
CA SER A 122 -3.76 -13.70 2.28
C SER A 122 -3.36 -12.61 1.29
N PHE A 123 -2.59 -11.61 1.73
CA PHE A 123 -2.03 -10.59 0.84
C PHE A 123 -1.00 -11.18 -0.12
N ARG A 124 -0.09 -12.03 0.38
CA ARG A 124 0.91 -12.73 -0.45
C ARG A 124 0.24 -13.63 -1.50
N ASP A 125 -0.89 -14.25 -1.16
CA ASP A 125 -1.64 -15.09 -2.09
C ASP A 125 -2.18 -14.32 -3.32
N LEU A 126 -2.32 -13.00 -3.25
CA LEU A 126 -2.72 -12.17 -4.40
C LEU A 126 -1.70 -12.20 -5.55
N PHE A 127 -0.44 -12.56 -5.25
CA PHE A 127 0.65 -12.64 -6.23
C PHE A 127 0.97 -14.08 -6.64
N SER A 128 0.31 -15.08 -6.05
CA SER A 128 0.55 -16.48 -6.38
C SER A 128 -0.10 -16.83 -7.72
N PRO A 129 0.58 -17.59 -8.60
CA PRO A 129 -0.01 -18.02 -9.86
C PRO A 129 -1.26 -18.88 -9.61
N GLN A 130 -2.31 -18.62 -10.39
CA GLN A 130 -3.53 -19.43 -10.34
C GLN A 130 -3.22 -20.79 -10.98
N SER A 131 -3.47 -21.86 -10.22
CA SER A 131 -3.37 -23.25 -10.70
C SER A 131 -4.53 -23.60 -11.63
#